data_AF-A0A660UQ75-F1
#
_entry.id   AF-A0A660UQ75-F1
#
_cell.length_a   1.000
_cell.length_b   1.000
_cell.length_c   1.000
_cell.angle_alpha   90.00
_cell.angle_beta   90.00
_cell.angle_gamma   90.00
#
_symmetry.space_group_name_H-M   'P 1'
#
loop_
_entity.id
_entity.type
_entity.pdbx_description
1 polymer ?
#
loop_
_entity_poly.entity_id
_entity_poly.type
_entity_poly.pdbx_seq_one_letter_code
_entity_poly.pdbx_strand_id
1 'polypeptide(L)'
;MRKDNIVKPKTSEVLFLFTCFLFSFSLAIAESVPGSIYSELSIKEVTVFKDGHAFILHEGNLQTNTKGDVVLADLPAPIMGTFWAYSADPKRKLKCVISSRDEVDVEKTAMTVEELLKSNPGNDIIIKDSVSQHPYQARIIRVLEEKTNPNYDPAQKIVLLKINEGIKALPIHRIQDVTFLGEPNETTQKKETKDTMRFKLDGPQQNTAKVGMAYVQRGIRWIPSYRVEIDGKGNAVIKLQGTIINELADIENITTHLVIGVPRFVFKGTPDPISFQETIARLSSHFRPDSSTAYAFSNAIMSQQASVSHRRERENSENNALDLGPELQGSETNEDLFVFTLDHISLKKGQRMVVPIAEYTLPYTDIYTVNMSFAPPLEMRRNFNTNQHLELAKLFHAPKAMHKIRLKNDAQYPLTTAPATIFKDGQILAQGMMTYTSIGGTGDLEITTAVNIKVKNADKQTAATPNAVKWNGDSYTKINMLGVIELENYSDESVTLH
;
A
#
# COMPACT_ATOMS: atom_id res chain seq x y z
N MET A 1 82.37 52.30 -50.01
CA MET A 1 82.92 50.93 -50.15
C MET A 1 82.78 50.22 -48.81
N ARG A 2 81.92 49.19 -48.74
CA ARG A 2 81.78 48.09 -47.76
C ARG A 2 82.07 48.28 -46.24
N LYS A 3 81.07 47.81 -45.47
CA LYS A 3 81.07 47.03 -44.20
C LYS A 3 80.84 47.75 -42.86
N ASP A 4 79.59 47.63 -42.39
CA ASP A 4 79.10 47.03 -41.13
C ASP A 4 79.98 47.08 -39.87
N ASN A 5 79.49 47.68 -38.77
CA ASN A 5 78.71 46.98 -37.73
C ASN A 5 78.52 47.83 -36.46
N ILE A 6 77.56 47.39 -35.65
CA ILE A 6 77.37 47.56 -34.19
C ILE A 6 76.13 48.38 -33.76
N VAL A 7 75.34 47.65 -32.95
CA VAL A 7 73.98 47.81 -32.46
C VAL A 7 73.87 48.76 -31.26
N LYS A 8 72.76 49.50 -31.16
CA LYS A 8 72.11 49.87 -29.88
C LYS A 8 70.58 49.76 -30.00
N PRO A 9 69.86 49.27 -28.97
CA PRO A 9 68.42 49.01 -29.05
C PRO A 9 67.60 50.27 -28.71
N LYS A 10 66.46 50.44 -29.38
CA LYS A 10 65.39 51.39 -28.99
C LYS A 10 64.06 50.65 -28.96
N THR A 11 63.52 50.56 -27.75
CA THR A 11 62.10 50.73 -27.37
C THR A 11 61.04 50.16 -28.33
N SER A 12 60.50 48.98 -28.00
CA SER A 12 59.22 48.50 -28.52
C SER A 12 58.13 48.65 -27.46
N GLU A 13 57.05 49.31 -27.88
CA GLU A 13 55.81 49.54 -27.16
C GLU A 13 55.18 48.23 -26.65
N VAL A 14 54.71 48.24 -25.41
CA VAL A 14 53.88 47.17 -24.83
C VAL A 14 52.42 47.55 -25.08
N LEU A 15 51.83 46.95 -26.11
CA LEU A 15 50.39 46.98 -26.35
C LEU A 15 49.75 45.81 -25.56
N PHE A 16 49.12 46.14 -24.43
CA PHE A 16 48.35 45.19 -23.62
C PHE A 16 47.05 44.84 -24.37
N LEU A 17 47.00 43.66 -24.99
CA LEU A 17 45.75 43.08 -25.50
C LEU A 17 44.88 42.65 -24.31
N PHE A 18 43.84 43.44 -24.03
CA PHE A 18 42.75 43.06 -23.13
C PHE A 18 41.77 42.18 -23.91
N THR A 19 41.94 40.86 -23.84
CA THR A 19 41.00 39.91 -24.43
C THR A 19 39.75 39.82 -23.55
N CYS A 20 38.71 40.58 -23.88
CA CYS A 20 37.39 40.46 -23.26
C CYS A 20 36.75 39.10 -23.61
N PHE A 21 36.85 38.13 -22.72
CA PHE A 21 36.02 36.93 -22.73
C PHE A 21 34.60 37.33 -22.28
N LEU A 22 33.71 37.56 -23.24
CA LEU A 22 32.27 37.66 -22.99
C LEU A 22 31.73 36.28 -22.61
N PHE A 23 31.82 35.93 -21.33
CA PHE A 23 31.06 34.81 -20.76
C PHE A 23 29.57 35.20 -20.76
N SER A 24 28.87 34.80 -21.82
CA SER A 24 27.41 34.83 -21.83
C SER A 24 26.91 33.78 -20.84
N PHE A 25 26.67 34.19 -19.60
CA PHE A 25 25.91 33.40 -18.64
C PHE A 25 24.46 33.35 -19.13
N SER A 26 24.15 32.32 -19.92
CA SER A 26 22.77 31.97 -20.23
C SER A 26 22.13 31.49 -18.93
N LEU A 27 21.40 32.39 -18.26
CA LEU A 27 20.56 32.04 -17.13
C LEU A 27 19.47 31.11 -17.69
N ALA A 28 19.58 29.82 -17.43
CA ALA A 28 18.51 28.86 -17.70
C ALA A 28 17.32 29.24 -16.82
N ILE A 29 16.42 30.07 -17.36
CA ILE A 29 15.08 30.26 -16.81
C ILE A 29 14.41 28.89 -16.90
N ALA A 30 14.14 28.28 -15.75
CA ALA A 30 13.21 27.17 -15.67
C ALA A 30 11.89 27.67 -16.24
N GLU A 31 11.55 27.23 -17.45
CA GLU A 31 10.23 27.46 -18.03
C GLU A 31 9.20 26.83 -17.09
N SER A 32 8.50 27.68 -16.33
CA SER A 32 7.24 27.32 -15.69
C SER A 32 6.30 26.88 -16.80
N VAL A 33 6.03 25.58 -16.90
CA VAL A 33 5.12 25.02 -17.90
C VAL A 33 3.74 25.62 -17.67
N PRO A 34 3.21 26.48 -18.56
CA PRO A 34 1.88 27.02 -18.40
C PRO A 34 0.87 25.94 -18.82
N GLY A 35 -0.07 25.61 -17.94
CA GLY A 35 -1.26 24.82 -18.28
C GLY A 35 -1.08 23.30 -18.27
N SER A 36 -0.54 22.72 -17.19
CA SER A 36 -0.73 21.28 -16.94
C SER A 36 -2.21 21.00 -16.69
N ILE A 37 -2.89 20.42 -17.68
CA ILE A 37 -4.21 19.79 -17.46
C ILE A 37 -3.94 18.55 -16.61
N TYR A 38 -4.11 18.68 -15.30
CA TYR A 38 -4.05 17.55 -14.39
C TYR A 38 -5.22 16.63 -14.69
N SER A 39 -4.90 15.44 -15.18
CA SER A 39 -5.89 14.42 -15.48
C SER A 39 -5.95 13.42 -14.33
N GLU A 40 -7.17 12.96 -13.99
CA GLU A 40 -7.38 11.88 -13.05
C GLU A 40 -7.58 10.57 -13.83
N LEU A 41 -6.82 9.53 -13.46
CA LEU A 41 -6.88 8.25 -14.14
C LEU A 41 -7.79 7.30 -13.35
N SER A 42 -8.94 6.95 -13.93
CA SER A 42 -9.94 6.09 -13.28
C SER A 42 -9.41 4.68 -13.03
N ILE A 43 -9.77 4.11 -11.88
CA ILE A 43 -9.60 2.69 -11.59
C ILE A 43 -10.58 1.89 -12.45
N LYS A 44 -10.08 0.84 -13.11
CA LYS A 44 -10.88 -0.09 -13.92
C LYS A 44 -11.11 -1.42 -13.24
N GLU A 45 -10.09 -1.91 -12.54
CA GLU A 45 -10.11 -3.22 -11.93
C GLU A 45 -9.31 -3.21 -10.64
N VAL A 46 -9.79 -3.97 -9.66
CA VAL A 46 -9.09 -4.18 -8.39
C VAL A 46 -9.08 -5.65 -8.04
N THR A 47 -7.90 -6.19 -7.78
CA THR A 47 -7.73 -7.51 -7.16
C THR A 47 -7.37 -7.37 -5.69
N VAL A 48 -8.25 -7.81 -4.80
CA VAL A 48 -8.17 -7.61 -3.35
C VAL A 48 -7.68 -8.86 -2.63
N PHE A 49 -6.67 -8.70 -1.79
CA PHE A 49 -6.13 -9.75 -0.94
C PHE A 49 -6.60 -9.60 0.52
N LYS A 50 -6.65 -10.72 1.26
CA LYS A 50 -7.09 -10.72 2.68
C LYS A 50 -6.12 -10.00 3.62
N ASP A 51 -4.86 -9.86 3.23
CA ASP A 51 -3.81 -9.19 4.02
C ASP A 51 -3.82 -7.66 3.85
N GLY A 52 -4.73 -7.14 3.04
CA GLY A 52 -4.98 -5.73 2.81
C GLY A 52 -4.11 -5.06 1.74
N HIS A 53 -3.36 -5.84 0.98
CA HIS A 53 -2.87 -5.42 -0.31
C HIS A 53 -3.99 -5.55 -1.35
N ALA A 54 -3.91 -4.70 -2.37
CA ALA A 54 -4.70 -4.81 -3.57
C ALA A 54 -3.84 -4.48 -4.79
N PHE A 55 -4.01 -5.26 -5.86
CA PHE A 55 -3.55 -4.87 -7.18
C PHE A 55 -4.60 -3.95 -7.79
N ILE A 56 -4.16 -2.81 -8.29
CA ILE A 56 -5.00 -1.75 -8.84
C ILE A 56 -4.60 -1.55 -10.29
N LEU A 57 -5.58 -1.63 -11.19
CA LEU A 57 -5.45 -1.28 -12.58
C LEU A 57 -6.17 0.04 -12.84
N HIS A 58 -5.41 1.03 -13.28
CA HIS A 58 -5.93 2.27 -13.81
C HIS A 58 -5.77 2.29 -15.32
N GLU A 59 -6.82 2.70 -16.04
CA GLU A 59 -6.75 2.93 -17.48
C GLU A 59 -7.79 3.98 -17.89
N GLY A 60 -7.41 4.86 -18.80
CA GLY A 60 -8.28 5.93 -19.28
C GLY A 60 -7.72 6.65 -20.50
N ASN A 61 -8.58 7.42 -21.16
CA ASN A 61 -8.19 8.33 -22.22
C ASN A 61 -8.07 9.74 -21.65
N LEU A 62 -6.86 10.29 -21.60
CA LEU A 62 -6.55 11.52 -20.90
C LEU A 62 -6.06 12.62 -21.85
N GLN A 63 -6.23 13.87 -21.45
CA GLN A 63 -5.72 15.02 -22.19
C GLN A 63 -4.20 15.07 -22.10
N THR A 64 -3.55 15.46 -23.20
CA THR A 64 -2.11 15.63 -23.26
C THR A 64 -1.72 17.10 -23.19
N ASN A 65 -0.54 17.40 -22.66
CA ASN A 65 0.03 18.74 -22.72
C ASN A 65 0.54 19.11 -24.14
N THR A 66 1.11 20.31 -24.27
CA THR A 66 1.69 20.83 -25.53
C THR A 66 2.83 19.98 -26.10
N LYS A 67 3.47 19.14 -25.29
CA LYS A 67 4.52 18.20 -25.71
C LYS A 67 3.95 16.83 -26.12
N GLY A 68 2.65 16.63 -25.92
CA GLY A 68 1.95 15.36 -26.15
C GLY A 68 2.02 14.40 -24.95
N ASP A 69 2.59 14.80 -23.81
CA ASP A 69 2.70 13.94 -22.62
C ASP A 69 1.41 14.00 -21.79
N VAL A 70 1.13 12.95 -21.01
CA VAL A 70 0.05 12.94 -20.01
C VAL A 70 0.62 13.27 -18.64
N VAL A 71 -0.06 14.12 -17.87
CA VAL A 71 0.35 14.55 -16.52
C VAL A 71 -0.77 14.27 -15.52
N LEU A 72 -0.45 13.52 -14.46
CA LEU A 72 -1.35 13.20 -13.35
C LEU A 72 -0.95 14.01 -12.11
N ALA A 73 -1.96 14.42 -11.31
CA ALA A 73 -1.76 15.16 -10.06
C ALA A 73 -1.55 14.28 -8.82
N ASP A 74 -1.86 12.99 -8.91
CA ASP A 74 -1.78 12.07 -7.78
C ASP A 74 -0.84 10.93 -8.11
N LEU A 75 0.04 10.62 -7.16
CA LEU A 75 0.95 9.49 -7.25
C LEU A 75 0.41 8.31 -6.46
N PRO A 76 0.47 7.10 -7.01
CA PRO A 76 0.28 5.90 -6.22
C PRO A 76 1.46 5.72 -5.24
N ALA A 77 1.26 4.85 -4.27
CA ALA A 77 2.30 4.36 -3.36
C ALA A 77 2.46 2.84 -3.50
N PRO A 78 3.03 2.36 -4.63
CA PRO A 78 3.22 0.95 -4.88
C PRO A 78 4.15 0.34 -3.85
N ILE A 79 4.02 -0.96 -3.61
CA ILE A 79 5.13 -1.74 -3.04
C ILE A 79 6.21 -1.93 -4.11
N MET A 80 7.46 -1.94 -3.66
CA MET A 80 8.66 -2.03 -4.51
C MET A 80 8.55 -3.15 -5.56
N GLY A 81 8.78 -2.80 -6.83
CA GLY A 81 8.85 -3.75 -7.93
C GLY A 81 7.49 -4.18 -8.49
N THR A 82 6.41 -3.50 -8.11
CA THR A 82 5.06 -3.80 -8.60
C THR A 82 4.45 -2.69 -9.45
N PHE A 83 5.16 -1.58 -9.68
CA PHE A 83 4.65 -0.49 -10.52
C PHE A 83 4.94 -0.72 -12.01
N TRP A 84 3.88 -0.72 -12.82
CA TRP A 84 3.95 -0.88 -14.27
C TRP A 84 3.10 0.19 -14.93
N ALA A 85 3.68 0.94 -15.85
CA ALA A 85 2.97 1.92 -16.66
C ALA A 85 3.04 1.51 -18.12
N TYR A 86 2.00 1.83 -18.88
CA TYR A 86 1.92 1.50 -20.30
C TYR A 86 1.11 2.53 -21.09
N SER A 87 1.30 2.52 -22.40
CA SER A 87 0.39 3.19 -23.32
C SER A 87 -0.57 2.14 -23.90
N ALA A 88 -1.87 2.41 -23.77
CA ALA A 88 -2.93 1.58 -24.35
C ALA A 88 -3.35 2.10 -25.74
N ASP A 89 -2.63 3.09 -26.28
CA ASP A 89 -2.85 3.65 -27.61
C ASP A 89 -1.93 2.90 -28.61
N PRO A 90 -2.48 2.19 -29.61
CA PRO A 90 -1.67 1.45 -30.57
C PRO A 90 -0.73 2.33 -31.42
N LYS A 91 -0.99 3.64 -31.49
CA LYS A 91 -0.19 4.60 -32.27
C LYS A 91 0.91 5.26 -31.45
N ARG A 92 0.93 5.08 -30.12
CA ARG A 92 1.88 5.74 -29.22
C ARG A 92 2.56 4.72 -28.33
N LYS A 93 3.84 4.92 -28.05
CA LYS A 93 4.60 4.05 -27.15
C LYS A 93 5.00 4.82 -25.92
N LEU A 94 4.88 4.18 -24.75
CA LEU A 94 5.42 4.74 -23.52
C LEU A 94 6.95 4.71 -23.60
N LYS A 95 7.57 5.88 -23.46
CA LYS A 95 9.03 6.03 -23.40
C LYS A 95 9.54 5.88 -21.98
N CYS A 96 8.94 6.64 -21.07
CA CYS A 96 9.25 6.57 -19.64
C CYS A 96 8.15 7.26 -18.81
N VAL A 97 8.19 7.02 -17.51
CA VAL A 97 7.41 7.75 -16.51
C VAL A 97 8.36 8.56 -15.65
N ILE A 98 7.99 9.80 -15.35
CA ILE A 98 8.76 10.71 -14.51
C ILE A 98 7.85 11.20 -13.39
N SER A 99 8.23 10.90 -12.16
CA SER A 99 7.67 11.58 -11.00
C SER A 99 8.44 12.88 -10.77
N SER A 100 7.74 14.00 -10.61
CA SER A 100 8.33 15.30 -10.22
C SER A 100 7.50 15.99 -9.15
N ARG A 101 8.07 17.00 -8.52
CA ARG A 101 7.41 17.86 -7.55
C ARG A 101 7.30 19.25 -8.17
N ASP A 102 6.10 19.59 -8.62
CA ASP A 102 5.84 20.80 -9.41
C ASP A 102 5.13 21.85 -8.52
N GLU A 103 5.50 23.13 -8.66
CA GLU A 103 4.72 24.23 -8.08
C GLU A 103 3.48 24.47 -8.94
N VAL A 104 2.31 24.42 -8.33
CA VAL A 104 1.03 24.61 -9.00
C VAL A 104 0.28 25.75 -8.31
N ASP A 105 -0.28 26.67 -9.10
CA ASP A 105 -1.19 27.66 -8.57
C ASP A 105 -2.53 26.96 -8.27
N VAL A 106 -2.85 26.82 -6.99
CA VAL A 106 -4.11 26.23 -6.52
C VAL A 106 -5.00 27.35 -6.03
N GLU A 107 -6.22 27.39 -6.57
CA GLU A 107 -7.26 28.26 -6.06
C GLU A 107 -7.75 27.74 -4.71
N LYS A 108 -7.67 28.57 -3.67
CA LYS A 108 -8.15 28.26 -2.33
C LYS A 108 -9.01 29.40 -1.81
N THR A 109 -9.98 29.07 -0.96
CA THR A 109 -10.73 30.07 -0.20
C THR A 109 -9.76 30.83 0.71
N ALA A 110 -9.82 32.16 0.64
CA ALA A 110 -9.04 33.05 1.50
C ALA A 110 -9.59 32.99 2.93
N MET A 111 -8.78 32.48 3.86
CA MET A 111 -9.17 32.28 5.27
C MET A 111 -8.52 33.30 6.22
N THR A 112 -7.66 34.17 5.69
CA THR A 112 -6.98 35.20 6.45
C THR A 112 -7.20 36.59 5.84
N VAL A 113 -7.15 37.63 6.68
CA VAL A 113 -7.22 39.03 6.21
C VAL A 113 -6.11 39.33 5.19
N GLU A 114 -4.93 38.74 5.35
CA GLU A 114 -3.84 38.86 4.38
C GLU A 114 -4.25 38.30 3.01
N GLU A 115 -4.77 37.08 2.96
CA GLU A 115 -5.18 36.42 1.71
C GLU A 115 -6.29 37.21 1.02
N LEU A 116 -7.26 37.72 1.79
CA LEU A 116 -8.34 38.57 1.28
C LEU A 116 -7.81 39.91 0.73
N LEU A 117 -6.85 40.55 1.40
CA LEU A 117 -6.23 41.79 0.88
C LEU A 117 -5.40 41.53 -0.37
N LYS A 118 -4.75 40.36 -0.48
CA LYS A 118 -3.98 39.95 -1.66
C LYS A 118 -4.87 39.65 -2.88
N SER A 119 -6.04 39.05 -2.68
CA SER A 119 -6.97 38.71 -3.76
C SER A 119 -7.83 39.88 -4.27
N ASN A 120 -7.80 41.03 -3.58
CA ASN A 120 -8.70 42.16 -3.84
C ASN A 120 -8.01 43.51 -4.17
N PRO A 121 -6.95 43.59 -5.00
CA PRO A 121 -6.40 44.88 -5.41
C PRO A 121 -7.44 45.69 -6.19
N GLY A 122 -7.58 46.97 -5.85
CA GLY A 122 -8.53 47.88 -6.47
C GLY A 122 -9.89 47.97 -5.78
N ASN A 123 -10.18 47.15 -4.76
CA ASN A 123 -11.42 47.27 -3.99
C ASN A 123 -11.35 48.40 -2.95
N ASP A 124 -12.48 49.07 -2.76
CA ASP A 124 -12.66 50.07 -1.70
C ASP A 124 -13.07 49.38 -0.39
N ILE A 125 -12.35 49.71 0.68
CA ILE A 125 -12.48 49.09 2.00
C ILE A 125 -12.50 50.15 3.09
N ILE A 126 -13.10 49.83 4.24
CA ILE A 126 -12.94 50.57 5.49
C ILE A 126 -11.98 49.76 6.36
N ILE A 127 -10.90 50.41 6.81
CA ILE A 127 -9.90 49.82 7.69
C ILE A 127 -10.01 50.42 9.08
N LYS A 128 -9.97 49.56 10.09
CA LYS A 128 -9.68 49.93 11.46
C LYS A 128 -8.30 49.40 11.82
N ASP A 129 -7.35 50.30 12.05
CA ASP A 129 -6.00 49.94 12.50
C ASP A 129 -5.85 50.18 14.01
N SER A 130 -4.85 49.55 14.62
CA SER A 130 -4.63 49.60 16.08
C SER A 130 -4.20 50.96 16.63
N VAL A 131 -3.87 51.93 15.77
CA VAL A 131 -3.34 53.24 16.16
C VAL A 131 -4.37 54.34 15.93
N SER A 132 -5.23 54.18 14.93
CA SER A 132 -6.22 55.16 14.51
C SER A 132 -7.50 54.97 15.33
N GLN A 133 -7.96 56.02 15.99
CA GLN A 133 -9.21 55.99 16.78
C GLN A 133 -10.47 55.82 15.91
N HIS A 134 -10.41 56.20 14.63
CA HIS A 134 -11.55 56.16 13.71
C HIS A 134 -11.23 55.31 12.49
N PRO A 135 -12.17 54.44 12.04
CA PRO A 135 -12.05 53.75 10.77
C PRO A 135 -11.97 54.75 9.61
N TYR A 136 -11.18 54.42 8.59
CA TYR A 136 -11.03 55.27 7.41
C TYR A 136 -11.21 54.44 6.14
N GLN A 137 -11.75 55.10 5.11
CA GLN A 137 -11.89 54.50 3.79
C GLN A 137 -10.56 54.53 3.05
N ALA A 138 -10.23 53.42 2.41
CA ALA A 138 -9.05 53.26 1.59
C ALA A 138 -9.33 52.36 0.40
N ARG A 139 -8.51 52.47 -0.64
CA ARG A 139 -8.50 51.54 -1.76
C ARG A 139 -7.26 50.66 -1.71
N ILE A 140 -7.44 49.34 -1.82
CA ILE A 140 -6.32 48.40 -1.81
C ILE A 140 -5.49 48.61 -3.08
N ILE A 141 -4.18 48.85 -2.93
CA ILE A 141 -3.27 48.91 -4.09
C ILE A 141 -2.64 47.54 -4.30
N ARG A 142 -1.90 47.04 -3.30
CA ARG A 142 -1.24 45.73 -3.28
C ARG A 142 -0.68 45.43 -1.89
N VAL A 143 -0.38 44.16 -1.65
CA VAL A 143 0.42 43.71 -0.51
C VAL A 143 1.86 43.51 -0.93
N LEU A 144 2.79 44.10 -0.19
CA LEU A 144 4.23 43.89 -0.32
C LEU A 144 4.68 42.85 0.69
N GLU A 145 5.45 41.88 0.20
CA GLU A 145 6.10 40.86 1.02
C GLU A 145 7.56 40.74 0.61
N GLU A 146 8.43 40.68 1.61
CA GLU A 146 9.84 40.40 1.38
C GLU A 146 10.05 38.87 1.39
N LYS A 147 10.71 38.33 0.36
CA LYS A 147 11.11 36.92 0.33
C LYS A 147 12.32 36.71 1.24
N THR A 148 12.12 36.71 2.55
CA THR A 148 13.18 36.36 3.52
C THR A 148 13.19 34.86 3.81
N ASN A 149 14.36 34.35 4.19
CA ASN A 149 14.54 32.96 4.60
C ASN A 149 13.79 32.74 5.94
N PRO A 150 12.79 31.83 6.02
CA PRO A 150 11.89 31.72 7.17
C PRO A 150 12.58 31.39 8.51
N ASN A 151 13.85 31.01 8.48
CA ASN A 151 14.65 30.68 9.67
C ASN A 151 15.25 31.89 10.42
N TYR A 152 15.22 33.11 9.85
CA TYR A 152 15.98 34.24 10.42
C TYR A 152 15.15 35.47 10.82
N ASP A 153 13.99 35.71 10.21
CA ASP A 153 13.10 36.81 10.62
C ASP A 153 11.68 36.57 10.07
N PRO A 154 10.59 36.78 10.83
CA PRO A 154 9.25 36.77 10.27
C PRO A 154 9.14 37.84 9.17
N ALA A 155 8.85 37.42 7.94
CA ALA A 155 8.69 38.32 6.80
C ALA A 155 7.71 39.46 7.15
N GLN A 156 8.19 40.70 7.16
CA GLN A 156 7.34 41.86 7.38
C GLN A 156 6.47 42.09 6.14
N LYS A 157 5.15 42.11 6.34
CA LYS A 157 4.18 42.33 5.27
C LYS A 157 3.50 43.68 5.44
N ILE A 158 3.50 44.46 4.37
CA ILE A 158 2.96 45.82 4.33
C ILE A 158 1.89 45.88 3.26
N VAL A 159 0.70 46.36 3.59
CA VAL A 159 -0.32 46.72 2.59
C VAL A 159 -0.14 48.17 2.18
N LEU A 160 -0.21 48.45 0.88
CA LEU A 160 -0.28 49.80 0.34
C LEU A 160 -1.74 50.15 0.08
N LEU A 161 -2.18 51.24 0.70
CA LEU A 161 -3.55 51.70 0.72
C LEU A 161 -3.62 53.11 0.15
N LYS A 162 -4.48 53.35 -0.83
CA LYS A 162 -4.76 54.71 -1.31
C LYS A 162 -5.83 55.34 -0.43
N ILE A 163 -5.49 56.44 0.22
CA ILE A 163 -6.38 57.28 1.01
C ILE A 163 -6.45 58.68 0.39
N ASN A 164 -7.34 59.54 0.89
CA ASN A 164 -7.51 60.90 0.34
C ASN A 164 -6.22 61.74 0.43
N GLU A 165 -5.39 61.49 1.43
CA GLU A 165 -4.14 62.21 1.70
C GLU A 165 -2.94 61.67 0.87
N GLY A 166 -3.08 60.50 0.22
CA GLY A 166 -1.99 59.87 -0.53
C GLY A 166 -1.96 58.34 -0.39
N ILE A 167 -0.77 57.75 -0.50
CA ILE A 167 -0.57 56.30 -0.33
C ILE A 167 -0.05 56.04 1.09
N LYS A 168 -0.84 55.34 1.91
CA LYS A 168 -0.46 54.90 3.25
C LYS A 168 0.10 53.48 3.19
N ALA A 169 1.30 53.29 3.72
CA ALA A 169 1.90 51.98 3.93
C ALA A 169 1.58 51.50 5.36
N LEU A 170 0.87 50.38 5.49
CA LEU A 170 0.42 49.86 6.78
C LEU A 170 0.88 48.41 6.97
N PRO A 171 1.59 48.07 8.06
CA PRO A 171 1.88 46.69 8.39
C PRO A 171 0.60 45.88 8.64
N ILE A 172 0.48 44.68 8.05
CA ILE A 172 -0.76 43.89 8.12
C ILE A 172 -1.16 43.56 9.56
N HIS A 173 -0.19 43.30 10.44
CA HIS A 173 -0.45 42.99 11.86
C HIS A 173 -1.12 44.15 12.63
N ARG A 174 -1.15 45.37 12.09
CA ARG A 174 -1.85 46.51 12.70
C ARG A 174 -3.31 46.60 12.31
N ILE A 175 -3.75 45.86 11.30
CA ILE A 175 -5.14 45.85 10.85
C ILE A 175 -5.94 45.00 11.82
N GLN A 176 -6.94 45.61 12.46
CA GLN A 176 -7.86 44.91 13.37
C GLN A 176 -9.06 44.38 12.59
N ASP A 177 -9.69 45.26 11.81
CA ASP A 177 -10.88 44.95 11.04
C ASP A 177 -10.75 45.52 9.62
N VAL A 178 -11.24 44.75 8.65
CA VAL A 178 -11.42 45.17 7.25
C VAL A 178 -12.87 44.98 6.88
N THR A 179 -13.52 46.03 6.42
CA THR A 179 -14.87 45.97 5.86
C THR A 179 -14.78 46.25 4.36
N PHE A 180 -15.20 45.31 3.53
CA PHE A 180 -15.29 45.52 2.08
C PHE A 180 -16.58 46.28 1.75
N LEU A 181 -16.47 47.33 0.94
CA LEU A 181 -17.63 48.12 0.50
C LEU A 181 -18.35 47.50 -0.70
N GLY A 182 -17.71 46.57 -1.40
CA GLY A 182 -18.28 45.73 -2.45
C GLY A 182 -18.02 44.26 -2.16
N GLU A 183 -18.52 43.38 -3.05
CA GLU A 183 -18.29 41.94 -2.93
C GLU A 183 -16.79 41.61 -3.06
N PRO A 184 -16.17 40.99 -2.04
CA PRO A 184 -14.77 40.60 -2.13
C PRO A 184 -14.61 39.34 -2.99
N ASN A 185 -13.48 39.25 -3.67
CA ASN A 185 -12.98 37.99 -4.19
C ASN A 185 -12.52 37.11 -3.01
N GLU A 186 -13.29 36.07 -2.74
CA GLU A 186 -13.07 35.11 -1.65
C GLU A 186 -12.02 34.04 -2.01
N THR A 187 -11.51 34.02 -3.25
CA THR A 187 -10.50 33.05 -3.67
C THR A 187 -9.13 33.70 -3.83
N THR A 188 -8.09 32.96 -3.46
CA THR A 188 -6.69 33.35 -3.63
C THR A 188 -5.93 32.24 -4.35
N GLN A 189 -4.96 32.63 -5.16
CA GLN A 189 -4.04 31.69 -5.79
C GLN A 189 -2.85 31.49 -4.88
N LYS A 190 -2.66 30.25 -4.43
CA LYS A 190 -1.51 29.86 -3.63
C LYS A 190 -0.67 28.87 -4.43
N LYS A 191 0.63 29.17 -4.53
CA LYS A 191 1.61 28.19 -4.99
C LYS A 191 1.66 27.04 -4.00
N GLU A 192 1.17 25.89 -4.44
CA GLU A 192 1.23 24.65 -3.71
C GLU A 192 2.12 23.67 -4.46
N THR A 193 3.01 23.06 -3.73
CA THR A 193 3.88 22.03 -4.26
C THR A 193 3.10 20.72 -4.34
N LYS A 194 2.84 20.23 -5.56
CA LYS A 194 2.20 18.93 -5.79
C LYS A 194 3.19 17.93 -6.35
N ASP A 195 3.09 16.70 -5.87
CA ASP A 195 3.78 15.58 -6.51
C ASP A 195 2.98 15.23 -7.78
N THR A 196 3.66 15.10 -8.92
CA THR A 196 3.03 14.82 -10.22
C THR A 196 3.71 13.65 -10.90
N MET A 197 2.95 12.95 -11.75
CA MET A 197 3.46 11.85 -12.56
C MET A 197 3.25 12.15 -14.03
N ARG A 198 4.32 12.08 -14.82
CA ARG A 198 4.32 12.37 -16.25
C ARG A 198 4.63 11.12 -17.07
N PHE A 199 3.73 10.79 -17.98
CA PHE A 199 3.89 9.73 -18.96
C PHE A 199 4.44 10.34 -20.25
N LYS A 200 5.71 10.08 -20.55
CA LYS A 200 6.32 10.52 -21.80
C LYS A 200 5.99 9.54 -22.91
N LEU A 201 5.36 10.04 -23.96
CA LEU A 201 4.81 9.23 -25.04
C LEU A 201 5.50 9.57 -26.37
N ASP A 202 6.13 8.58 -26.99
CA ASP A 202 6.66 8.71 -28.35
C ASP A 202 5.55 8.39 -29.37
N GLY A 203 5.48 9.14 -30.48
CA GLY A 203 4.47 8.99 -31.52
C GLY A 203 3.86 10.32 -31.98
N PRO A 204 2.80 10.30 -32.81
CA PRO A 204 2.13 11.51 -33.27
C PRO A 204 1.50 12.27 -32.09
N GLN A 205 1.75 13.58 -32.02
CA GLN A 205 1.12 14.46 -31.03
C GLN A 205 -0.38 14.57 -31.32
N GLN A 206 -1.17 14.23 -30.32
CA GLN A 206 -2.63 14.28 -30.34
C GLN A 206 -3.09 14.89 -29.02
N ASN A 207 -4.26 15.52 -28.99
CA ASN A 207 -4.79 16.16 -27.78
C ASN A 207 -5.13 15.17 -26.66
N THR A 208 -5.32 13.89 -26.99
CA THR A 208 -5.63 12.83 -26.03
C THR A 208 -4.74 11.62 -26.23
N ALA A 209 -4.51 10.86 -25.17
CA ALA A 209 -3.81 9.59 -25.21
C ALA A 209 -4.42 8.58 -24.24
N LYS A 210 -4.54 7.33 -24.69
CA LYS A 210 -4.93 6.21 -23.83
C LYS A 210 -3.70 5.68 -23.09
N VAL A 211 -3.71 5.80 -21.77
CA VAL A 211 -2.62 5.36 -20.90
C VAL A 211 -3.18 4.55 -19.74
N GLY A 212 -2.34 3.71 -19.16
CA GLY A 212 -2.69 2.94 -17.98
C GLY A 212 -1.50 2.72 -17.06
N MET A 213 -1.82 2.41 -15.81
CA MET A 213 -0.84 1.97 -14.82
C MET A 213 -1.43 0.88 -13.94
N ALA A 214 -0.59 -0.05 -13.52
CA ALA A 214 -0.92 -1.16 -12.66
C ALA A 214 0.06 -1.22 -11.50
N TYR A 215 -0.43 -1.46 -10.29
CA TYR A 215 0.44 -1.59 -9.11
C TYR A 215 -0.21 -2.34 -7.96
N VAL A 216 0.62 -2.84 -7.03
CA VAL A 216 0.15 -3.38 -5.76
C VAL A 216 0.38 -2.36 -4.65
N GLN A 217 -0.66 -2.04 -3.89
CA GLN A 217 -0.59 -1.12 -2.76
C GLN A 217 -1.53 -1.57 -1.64
N ARG A 218 -1.25 -1.15 -0.41
CA ARG A 218 -2.19 -1.31 0.71
C ARG A 218 -3.30 -0.27 0.67
N GLY A 219 -4.52 -0.70 0.94
CA GLY A 219 -5.63 0.23 1.12
C GLY A 219 -7.00 -0.39 0.86
N ILE A 220 -7.07 -1.54 0.19
CA ILE A 220 -8.32 -2.29 0.04
C ILE A 220 -8.10 -3.69 0.59
N ARG A 221 -9.03 -4.16 1.43
CA ARG A 221 -8.99 -5.51 2.01
C ARG A 221 -10.37 -6.12 2.00
N TRP A 222 -10.43 -7.45 1.95
CA TRP A 222 -11.69 -8.18 2.14
C TRP A 222 -11.58 -9.17 3.31
N ILE A 223 -12.69 -9.34 4.03
CA ILE A 223 -12.79 -10.24 5.19
C ILE A 223 -13.87 -11.27 4.91
N PRO A 224 -13.53 -12.55 4.68
CA PRO A 224 -14.53 -13.61 4.52
C PRO A 224 -15.28 -13.88 5.84
N SER A 225 -16.52 -14.32 5.74
CA SER A 225 -17.26 -14.95 6.84
C SER A 225 -18.28 -15.95 6.30
N TYR A 226 -18.51 -17.03 7.04
CA TYR A 226 -19.49 -18.06 6.67
C TYR A 226 -20.71 -18.04 7.57
N ARG A 227 -21.84 -18.31 6.95
CA ARG A 227 -23.05 -18.79 7.60
C ARG A 227 -23.26 -20.25 7.18
N VAL A 228 -23.28 -21.15 8.16
CA VAL A 228 -23.40 -22.60 7.96
C VAL A 228 -24.75 -23.04 8.53
N GLU A 229 -25.68 -23.45 7.69
CA GLU A 229 -27.00 -23.95 8.11
C GLU A 229 -27.00 -25.48 8.00
N ILE A 230 -27.05 -26.19 9.13
CA ILE A 230 -27.09 -27.66 9.17
C ILE A 230 -28.53 -28.18 9.26
N ASP A 231 -28.83 -29.26 8.53
CA ASP A 231 -30.15 -29.87 8.46
C ASP A 231 -30.39 -30.99 9.48
N GLY A 232 -29.36 -31.44 10.21
CA GLY A 232 -29.43 -32.59 11.11
C GLY A 232 -29.51 -33.96 10.41
N LYS A 233 -29.43 -33.99 9.08
CA LYS A 233 -29.50 -35.20 8.22
C LYS A 233 -28.23 -35.40 7.39
N GLY A 234 -27.18 -34.62 7.65
CA GLY A 234 -25.87 -34.73 7.01
C GLY A 234 -25.65 -33.78 5.83
N ASN A 235 -26.47 -32.74 5.66
CA ASN A 235 -26.21 -31.67 4.68
C ASN A 235 -26.15 -30.29 5.35
N ALA A 236 -25.23 -29.47 4.87
CA ALA A 236 -25.03 -28.11 5.34
C ALA A 236 -25.08 -27.13 4.18
N VAL A 237 -25.89 -26.08 4.30
CA VAL A 237 -25.88 -24.95 3.38
C VAL A 237 -24.84 -23.94 3.86
N ILE A 238 -23.79 -23.76 3.08
CA ILE A 238 -22.66 -22.87 3.36
C ILE A 238 -22.81 -21.61 2.53
N LYS A 239 -23.05 -20.49 3.19
CA LYS A 239 -23.13 -19.15 2.58
C LYS A 239 -21.86 -18.38 2.92
N LEU A 240 -21.06 -18.07 1.91
CA LEU A 240 -19.88 -17.21 2.00
C LEU A 240 -20.25 -15.77 1.67
N GLN A 241 -19.93 -14.86 2.56
CA GLN A 241 -19.97 -13.42 2.32
C GLN A 241 -18.62 -12.79 2.62
N GLY A 242 -18.36 -11.63 2.02
CA GLY A 242 -17.15 -10.86 2.23
C GLY A 242 -17.44 -9.42 2.64
N THR A 243 -16.72 -8.92 3.63
CA THR A 243 -16.69 -7.50 3.96
C THR A 243 -15.51 -6.84 3.26
N ILE A 244 -15.77 -6.03 2.25
CA ILE A 244 -14.78 -5.21 1.54
C ILE A 244 -14.63 -3.88 2.29
N ILE A 245 -13.39 -3.49 2.57
CA ILE A 245 -13.04 -2.22 3.22
C ILE A 245 -12.14 -1.46 2.26
N ASN A 246 -12.54 -0.25 1.89
CA ASN A 246 -11.80 0.61 1.00
C ASN A 246 -11.30 1.86 1.74
N GLU A 247 -9.99 1.98 1.89
CA GLU A 247 -9.29 3.13 2.47
C GLU A 247 -8.36 3.80 1.43
N LEU A 248 -8.41 3.35 0.17
CA LEU A 248 -7.47 3.76 -0.87
C LEU A 248 -7.98 4.99 -1.65
N ALA A 249 -9.00 4.77 -2.47
CA ALA A 249 -9.52 5.74 -3.44
C ALA A 249 -10.98 5.43 -3.78
N ASP A 250 -11.72 6.39 -4.30
CA ASP A 250 -13.09 6.16 -4.76
C ASP A 250 -13.08 5.18 -5.94
N ILE A 251 -13.87 4.10 -5.85
CA ILE A 251 -14.08 3.15 -6.94
C ILE A 251 -15.54 3.24 -7.39
N GLU A 252 -15.75 3.31 -8.70
CA GLU A 252 -17.08 3.46 -9.29
C GLU A 252 -17.23 2.50 -10.48
N ASN A 253 -18.20 1.60 -10.34
CA ASN A 253 -18.59 0.62 -11.35
C ASN A 253 -17.41 -0.18 -11.92
N ILE A 254 -16.61 -0.80 -11.05
CA ILE A 254 -15.43 -1.59 -11.42
C ILE A 254 -15.65 -3.10 -11.27
N THR A 255 -14.83 -3.88 -11.96
CA THR A 255 -14.67 -5.31 -11.69
C THR A 255 -13.72 -5.50 -10.51
N THR A 256 -14.15 -6.27 -9.52
CA THR A 256 -13.38 -6.56 -8.30
C THR A 256 -13.14 -8.06 -8.18
N HIS A 257 -11.87 -8.45 -8.05
CA HIS A 257 -11.46 -9.83 -7.86
C HIS A 257 -11.10 -10.07 -6.39
N LEU A 258 -11.76 -11.01 -5.72
CA LEU A 258 -11.45 -11.40 -4.34
C LEU A 258 -10.60 -12.67 -4.35
N VAL A 259 -9.37 -12.56 -3.85
CA VAL A 259 -8.41 -13.67 -3.89
C VAL A 259 -8.45 -14.50 -2.62
N ILE A 260 -8.65 -15.80 -2.78
CA ILE A 260 -8.37 -16.82 -1.79
C ILE A 260 -6.98 -17.40 -2.03
N GLY A 261 -6.17 -17.36 -0.99
CA GLY A 261 -4.81 -17.89 -0.96
C GLY A 261 -3.92 -17.01 -0.10
N VAL A 262 -2.64 -17.34 -0.03
CA VAL A 262 -1.62 -16.52 0.65
C VAL A 262 -0.69 -15.94 -0.40
N PRO A 263 -0.93 -14.70 -0.87
CA PRO A 263 0.00 -14.08 -1.81
C PRO A 263 1.35 -13.85 -1.13
N ARG A 264 2.44 -14.01 -1.87
CA ARG A 264 3.80 -13.79 -1.36
C ARG A 264 4.40 -12.52 -1.97
N PHE A 265 4.29 -11.42 -1.23
CA PHE A 265 4.95 -10.16 -1.54
C PHE A 265 6.22 -9.98 -0.70
N VAL A 266 7.40 -10.23 -1.29
CA VAL A 266 8.71 -10.15 -0.59
C VAL A 266 8.95 -8.74 -0.03
N PHE A 267 8.58 -7.70 -0.79
CA PHE A 267 8.80 -6.29 -0.44
C PHE A 267 7.54 -5.57 0.05
N LYS A 268 6.59 -6.28 0.68
CA LYS A 268 5.28 -5.75 1.13
C LYS A 268 5.29 -4.56 2.10
N GLY A 269 6.45 -4.16 2.60
CA GLY A 269 6.66 -3.02 3.50
C GLY A 269 7.61 -1.97 2.95
N THR A 270 8.08 -2.13 1.71
CA THR A 270 9.02 -1.22 1.07
C THR A 270 8.28 -0.45 -0.02
N PRO A 271 8.07 0.88 0.13
CA PRO A 271 7.45 1.67 -0.92
C PRO A 271 8.36 1.76 -2.16
N ASP A 272 7.75 1.81 -3.33
CA ASP A 272 8.45 2.00 -4.59
C ASP A 272 8.97 3.46 -4.70
N PRO A 273 10.22 3.70 -5.16
CA PRO A 273 10.80 5.04 -5.26
C PRO A 273 10.00 5.99 -6.14
N ILE A 274 9.14 5.48 -7.04
CA ILE A 274 8.29 6.30 -7.90
C ILE A 274 7.29 7.18 -7.10
N SER A 275 6.98 6.82 -5.85
CA SER A 275 5.90 7.41 -5.03
C SER A 275 6.27 8.65 -4.19
N PHE A 276 7.51 9.13 -4.24
CA PHE A 276 8.05 10.23 -3.41
C PHE A 276 7.85 10.12 -1.88
N GLN A 277 7.29 9.03 -1.36
CA GLN A 277 7.15 8.77 0.07
C GLN A 277 8.53 8.56 0.71
N GLU A 278 9.06 9.62 1.35
CA GLU A 278 10.25 9.69 2.21
C GLU A 278 11.42 8.72 1.91
N THR A 279 11.68 8.43 0.64
CA THR A 279 12.89 7.70 0.21
C THR A 279 14.06 8.68 0.03
N ILE A 280 13.78 9.99 -0.04
CA ILE A 280 14.78 11.05 -0.28
C ILE A 280 15.73 11.26 0.92
N ALA A 281 15.35 10.88 2.15
CA ALA A 281 16.31 10.89 3.27
C ALA A 281 17.45 9.86 3.10
N ARG A 282 17.39 8.97 2.08
CA ARG A 282 18.41 7.94 1.82
C ARG A 282 19.05 7.97 0.44
N LEU A 283 18.55 8.76 -0.51
CA LEU A 283 19.21 8.91 -1.81
C LEU A 283 20.53 9.70 -1.73
N SER A 284 20.72 10.55 -0.72
CA SER A 284 22.02 11.19 -0.43
C SER A 284 23.00 10.29 0.33
N SER A 285 22.55 9.12 0.81
CA SER A 285 23.41 8.06 1.38
C SER A 285 23.65 6.88 0.42
N HIS A 286 23.06 6.89 -0.78
CA HIS A 286 23.32 5.90 -1.85
C HIS A 286 24.73 5.95 -2.46
N PHE A 287 25.59 6.85 -2.00
CA PHE A 287 27.04 6.85 -2.28
C PHE A 287 27.90 6.48 -1.05
N ARG A 288 27.30 5.97 0.04
CA ARG A 288 28.04 5.42 1.18
C ARG A 288 28.02 3.88 1.14
N PRO A 289 29.19 3.20 1.15
CA PRO A 289 29.31 1.74 1.06
C PRO A 289 28.70 0.92 2.22
N ASP A 290 28.04 1.56 3.19
CA ASP A 290 27.49 0.93 4.42
C ASP A 290 25.94 0.85 4.46
N SER A 291 25.22 1.09 3.36
CA SER A 291 23.74 1.03 3.37
C SER A 291 23.20 -0.41 3.19
N SER A 292 22.50 -0.94 4.20
CA SER A 292 21.95 -2.31 4.18
C SER A 292 20.92 -2.56 3.06
N THR A 293 20.31 -1.52 2.50
CA THR A 293 19.37 -1.64 1.37
C THR A 293 20.09 -2.02 0.06
N ALA A 294 21.29 -1.49 -0.20
CA ALA A 294 22.08 -1.86 -1.38
C ALA A 294 22.56 -3.32 -1.29
N TYR A 295 22.93 -3.78 -0.09
CA TYR A 295 23.28 -5.18 0.16
C TYR A 295 22.07 -6.13 0.11
N ALA A 296 20.86 -5.68 0.46
CA ALA A 296 19.64 -6.50 0.38
C ALA A 296 19.29 -6.84 -1.08
N PHE A 297 19.38 -5.87 -2.00
CA PHE A 297 19.19 -6.11 -3.43
C PHE A 297 20.35 -6.88 -4.05
N SER A 298 21.60 -6.58 -3.65
CA SER A 298 22.79 -7.31 -4.09
C SER A 298 22.74 -8.80 -3.71
N ASN A 299 22.29 -9.14 -2.49
CA ASN A 299 22.22 -10.53 -2.04
C ASN A 299 21.08 -11.31 -2.71
N ALA A 300 19.92 -10.67 -2.94
CA ALA A 300 18.81 -11.30 -3.65
C ALA A 300 19.16 -11.57 -5.13
N ILE A 301 19.84 -10.65 -5.80
CA ILE A 301 20.29 -10.82 -7.19
C ILE A 301 21.50 -11.77 -7.30
N MET A 302 22.48 -11.70 -6.38
CA MET A 302 23.62 -12.65 -6.37
C MET A 302 23.20 -14.08 -6.03
N SER A 303 22.13 -14.28 -5.25
CA SER A 303 21.60 -15.62 -4.97
C SER A 303 21.04 -16.33 -6.22
N GLN A 304 20.77 -15.58 -7.30
CA GLN A 304 20.43 -16.15 -8.61
C GLN A 304 21.67 -16.40 -9.49
N GLN A 305 22.80 -15.72 -9.26
CA GLN A 305 24.05 -15.93 -10.00
C GLN A 305 24.93 -17.05 -9.43
N ALA A 306 24.66 -17.54 -8.22
CA ALA A 306 25.33 -18.71 -7.65
C ALA A 306 24.60 -20.03 -7.96
N SER A 307 24.20 -20.25 -9.22
CA SER A 307 23.88 -21.60 -9.73
C SER A 307 24.04 -21.68 -11.25
N VAL A 308 25.26 -21.43 -11.75
CA VAL A 308 25.62 -21.77 -13.14
C VAL A 308 26.66 -22.89 -13.11
N SER A 309 26.16 -24.12 -13.07
CA SER A 309 26.89 -25.29 -13.58
C SER A 309 25.93 -26.40 -13.99
N HIS A 310 25.18 -26.21 -15.07
CA HIS A 310 25.16 -27.20 -16.16
C HIS A 310 24.58 -26.61 -17.45
N ARG A 311 25.25 -26.98 -18.54
CA ARG A 311 25.16 -26.49 -19.90
C ARG A 311 24.19 -27.36 -20.70
N ARG A 312 23.27 -26.71 -21.43
CA ARG A 312 22.57 -27.10 -22.68
C ARG A 312 21.37 -26.17 -22.82
N GLU A 313 20.93 -25.67 -23.96
CA GLU A 313 21.41 -25.56 -25.33
C GLU A 313 20.56 -24.41 -25.94
N ARG A 314 21.07 -23.74 -26.98
CA ARG A 314 20.40 -22.59 -27.63
C ARG A 314 19.15 -23.02 -28.39
N GLU A 315 18.07 -22.27 -28.22
CA GLU A 315 17.13 -21.96 -29.31
C GLU A 315 16.81 -20.46 -29.33
N ASN A 316 16.88 -19.90 -30.54
CA ASN A 316 16.52 -18.53 -30.88
C ASN A 316 15.00 -18.36 -30.74
N SER A 317 14.56 -17.25 -30.16
CA SER A 317 13.27 -16.65 -30.51
C SER A 317 13.36 -15.13 -30.38
N GLU A 318 13.02 -14.49 -31.48
CA GLU A 318 13.04 -13.07 -31.73
C GLU A 318 11.90 -12.35 -30.99
N ASN A 319 12.14 -11.07 -30.68
CA ASN A 319 11.17 -9.99 -30.50
C ASN A 319 9.71 -10.38 -30.16
N ASN A 320 9.34 -10.34 -28.88
CA ASN A 320 7.96 -10.15 -28.45
C ASN A 320 7.84 -8.91 -27.56
N ALA A 321 7.08 -7.93 -28.06
CA ALA A 321 6.48 -6.90 -27.25
C ALA A 321 5.65 -7.57 -26.14
N LEU A 322 5.58 -6.95 -24.95
CA LEU A 322 4.71 -7.42 -23.87
C LEU A 322 3.26 -7.42 -24.36
N ASP A 323 2.77 -8.60 -24.70
CA ASP A 323 1.35 -8.92 -24.86
C ASP A 323 0.81 -9.19 -23.45
N LEU A 324 0.11 -8.21 -22.89
CA LEU A 324 -0.55 -8.33 -21.58
C LEU A 324 -1.85 -9.15 -21.64
N GLY A 325 -2.13 -9.82 -22.77
CA GLY A 325 -3.21 -10.80 -22.89
C GLY A 325 -4.62 -10.19 -22.83
N PRO A 326 -5.62 -10.90 -23.38
CA PRO A 326 -7.00 -10.44 -23.39
C PRO A 326 -7.68 -10.72 -22.05
N GLU A 327 -8.49 -9.76 -21.61
CA GLU A 327 -9.57 -9.82 -20.61
C GLU A 327 -9.62 -11.05 -19.68
N LEU A 328 -9.48 -10.82 -18.37
CA LEU A 328 -9.81 -11.73 -17.28
C LEU A 328 -11.32 -12.08 -17.28
N GLN A 329 -11.75 -12.84 -18.29
CA GLN A 329 -13.02 -13.57 -18.30
C GLN A 329 -12.72 -15.05 -18.08
N GLY A 330 -12.84 -15.49 -16.84
CA GLY A 330 -12.76 -16.88 -16.46
C GLY A 330 -12.29 -17.02 -15.03
N SER A 331 -12.92 -17.89 -14.24
CA SER A 331 -12.35 -18.36 -12.98
C SER A 331 -11.07 -19.14 -13.30
N GLU A 332 -9.95 -18.44 -13.46
CA GLU A 332 -8.65 -19.05 -13.67
C GLU A 332 -8.11 -19.54 -12.33
N THR A 333 -8.06 -20.85 -12.18
CA THR A 333 -7.19 -21.52 -11.22
C THR A 333 -5.74 -21.24 -11.63
N ASN A 334 -5.12 -20.26 -10.99
CA ASN A 334 -3.68 -20.21 -10.87
C ASN A 334 -3.30 -21.27 -9.82
N GLU A 335 -2.19 -21.99 -9.99
CA GLU A 335 -1.93 -23.30 -9.34
C GLU A 335 -2.13 -23.35 -7.80
N ASP A 336 -2.14 -22.20 -7.11
CA ASP A 336 -2.44 -22.06 -5.67
C ASP A 336 -3.39 -20.88 -5.29
N LEU A 337 -3.98 -20.17 -6.25
CA LEU A 337 -4.85 -19.00 -6.01
C LEU A 337 -6.22 -19.17 -6.66
N PHE A 338 -7.27 -18.86 -5.92
CA PHE A 338 -8.65 -18.89 -6.39
C PHE A 338 -9.23 -17.48 -6.36
N VAL A 339 -9.99 -17.13 -7.39
CA VAL A 339 -10.51 -15.77 -7.59
C VAL A 339 -12.02 -15.79 -7.69
N PHE A 340 -12.70 -14.96 -6.91
CA PHE A 340 -14.10 -14.61 -7.13
C PHE A 340 -14.20 -13.25 -7.81
N THR A 341 -14.91 -13.18 -8.92
CA THR A 341 -15.14 -11.94 -9.66
C THR A 341 -16.48 -11.34 -9.27
N LEU A 342 -16.47 -10.07 -8.91
CA LEU A 342 -17.64 -9.26 -8.58
C LEU A 342 -17.69 -8.07 -9.53
N ASP A 343 -18.75 -7.97 -10.33
CA ASP A 343 -18.92 -6.88 -11.29
C ASP A 343 -19.70 -5.71 -10.68
N HIS A 344 -19.54 -4.53 -11.27
CA HIS A 344 -20.28 -3.31 -10.94
C HIS A 344 -20.12 -2.83 -9.49
N ILE A 345 -18.95 -3.07 -8.89
CA ILE A 345 -18.67 -2.63 -7.51
C ILE A 345 -18.39 -1.13 -7.49
N SER A 346 -19.10 -0.42 -6.62
CA SER A 346 -18.90 1.01 -6.34
C SER A 346 -18.79 1.23 -4.84
N LEU A 347 -17.70 1.87 -4.40
CA LEU A 347 -17.38 2.08 -2.99
C LEU A 347 -16.45 3.28 -2.82
N LYS A 348 -16.89 4.32 -2.13
CA LYS A 348 -16.02 5.49 -1.86
C LYS A 348 -14.93 5.15 -0.85
N LYS A 349 -13.87 5.95 -0.84
CA LYS A 349 -12.83 5.90 0.18
C LYS A 349 -13.43 6.07 1.57
N GLY A 350 -12.99 5.23 2.50
CA GLY A 350 -13.49 5.13 3.87
C GLY A 350 -14.77 4.30 4.03
N GLN A 351 -15.38 3.82 2.94
CA GLN A 351 -16.60 3.00 3.00
C GLN A 351 -16.30 1.50 3.13
N ARG A 352 -17.31 0.78 3.61
CA ARG A 352 -17.29 -0.68 3.82
C ARG A 352 -18.54 -1.27 3.18
N MET A 353 -18.39 -2.39 2.48
CA MET A 353 -19.47 -3.11 1.83
C MET A 353 -19.47 -4.55 2.27
N VAL A 354 -20.64 -5.11 2.57
CA VAL A 354 -20.81 -6.55 2.80
C VAL A 354 -21.50 -7.12 1.56
N VAL A 355 -20.89 -8.11 0.92
CA VAL A 355 -21.41 -8.74 -0.30
C VAL A 355 -21.53 -10.25 -0.13
N PRO A 356 -22.64 -10.86 -0.58
CA PRO A 356 -22.69 -12.31 -0.77
C PRO A 356 -21.72 -12.69 -1.90
N ILE A 357 -20.94 -13.75 -1.69
CA ILE A 357 -19.93 -14.21 -2.66
C ILE A 357 -20.38 -15.52 -3.28
N ALA A 358 -20.74 -16.51 -2.46
CA ALA A 358 -21.10 -17.82 -2.95
C ALA A 358 -21.98 -18.59 -1.95
N GLU A 359 -22.74 -19.54 -2.47
CA GLU A 359 -23.57 -20.45 -1.70
C GLU A 359 -23.38 -21.88 -2.20
N TYR A 360 -23.16 -22.81 -1.28
CA TYR A 360 -22.91 -24.22 -1.58
C TYR A 360 -23.73 -25.10 -0.65
N THR A 361 -24.13 -26.28 -1.12
CA THR A 361 -24.64 -27.35 -0.24
C THR A 361 -23.57 -28.43 -0.14
N LEU A 362 -23.06 -28.68 1.06
CA LEU A 362 -21.99 -29.64 1.32
C LEU A 362 -22.48 -30.75 2.25
N PRO A 363 -22.08 -32.01 2.03
CA PRO A 363 -22.33 -33.06 2.99
C PRO A 363 -21.44 -32.86 4.23
N TYR A 364 -21.98 -33.22 5.39
CA TYR A 364 -21.26 -33.19 6.66
C TYR A 364 -21.52 -34.43 7.50
N THR A 365 -20.57 -34.76 8.38
CA THR A 365 -20.72 -35.80 9.39
C THR A 365 -20.35 -35.27 10.77
N ASP A 366 -21.10 -35.65 11.79
CA ASP A 366 -20.72 -35.40 13.18
C ASP A 366 -19.53 -36.27 13.58
N ILE A 367 -18.50 -35.63 14.13
CA ILE A 367 -17.31 -36.30 14.64
C ILE A 367 -16.99 -35.80 16.05
N TYR A 368 -16.34 -36.64 16.84
CA TYR A 368 -15.89 -36.28 18.17
C TYR A 368 -14.38 -36.47 18.22
N THR A 369 -13.65 -35.44 18.62
CA THR A 369 -12.17 -35.48 18.64
C THR A 369 -11.64 -35.23 20.04
N VAL A 370 -10.60 -35.96 20.44
CA VAL A 370 -9.87 -35.70 21.69
C VAL A 370 -8.42 -35.39 21.37
N ASN A 371 -7.95 -34.20 21.72
CA ASN A 371 -6.53 -33.88 21.61
C ASN A 371 -5.82 -34.26 22.91
N MET A 372 -4.86 -35.19 22.83
CA MET A 372 -4.06 -35.66 23.95
C MET A 372 -2.60 -35.29 23.73
N SER A 373 -2.10 -34.40 24.57
CA SER A 373 -0.67 -34.14 24.65
C SER A 373 0.00 -35.15 25.58
N PHE A 374 1.18 -35.63 25.22
CA PHE A 374 1.97 -36.52 26.08
C PHE A 374 2.81 -35.71 27.07
N ALA A 375 2.88 -36.19 28.30
CA ALA A 375 3.65 -35.52 29.32
C ALA A 375 5.15 -35.76 29.15
N PRO A 376 5.99 -34.71 29.15
CA PRO A 376 7.43 -34.89 29.03
C PRO A 376 7.96 -35.70 30.22
N PRO A 377 9.06 -36.45 30.06
CA PRO A 377 9.67 -37.22 31.15
C PRO A 377 10.00 -36.36 32.36
N LEU A 378 9.99 -36.97 33.54
CA LEU A 378 10.16 -36.27 34.83
C LEU A 378 11.51 -35.54 34.92
N GLU A 379 12.53 -36.08 34.26
CA GLU A 379 13.89 -35.56 34.20
C GLU A 379 13.96 -34.26 33.39
N MET A 380 13.14 -34.11 32.34
CA MET A 380 13.02 -32.85 31.61
C MET A 380 12.22 -31.81 32.39
N ARG A 381 11.20 -32.23 33.14
CA ARG A 381 10.38 -31.32 33.97
C ARG A 381 11.19 -30.57 35.01
N ARG A 382 12.24 -31.19 35.56
CA ARG A 382 13.12 -30.56 36.56
C ARG A 382 13.81 -29.29 36.06
N ASN A 383 13.99 -29.16 34.75
CA ASN A 383 14.68 -28.02 34.13
C ASN A 383 13.72 -26.96 33.58
N PHE A 384 12.40 -27.14 33.74
CA PHE A 384 11.43 -26.18 33.22
C PHE A 384 11.37 -24.92 34.07
N ASN A 385 11.24 -23.78 33.40
CA ASN A 385 10.93 -22.53 34.08
C ASN A 385 9.44 -22.46 34.47
N THR A 386 9.04 -21.45 35.24
CA THR A 386 7.67 -21.30 35.74
C THR A 386 6.62 -21.20 34.62
N ASN A 387 6.96 -20.58 33.48
CA ASN A 387 6.05 -20.44 32.34
C ASN A 387 5.82 -21.77 31.62
N GLN A 388 6.87 -22.56 31.41
CA GLN A 388 6.80 -23.90 30.82
C GLN A 388 5.98 -24.85 31.69
N HIS A 389 6.11 -24.76 33.01
CA HIS A 389 5.27 -25.53 33.94
C HIS A 389 3.78 -25.16 33.82
N LEU A 390 3.46 -23.88 33.63
CA LEU A 390 2.08 -23.41 33.49
C LEU A 390 1.46 -23.79 32.13
N GLU A 391 2.25 -23.75 31.05
CA GLU A 391 1.82 -24.24 29.73
C GLU A 391 1.56 -25.75 29.74
N LEU A 392 2.45 -26.53 30.37
CA LEU A 392 2.24 -27.97 30.54
C LEU A 392 1.01 -28.26 31.40
N ALA A 393 0.84 -27.55 32.52
CA ALA A 393 -0.36 -27.71 33.34
C ALA A 393 -1.66 -27.41 32.56
N LYS A 394 -1.65 -26.43 31.64
CA LYS A 394 -2.78 -26.15 30.74
C LYS A 394 -3.01 -27.27 29.74
N LEU A 395 -1.95 -27.83 29.16
CA LEU A 395 -2.03 -28.93 28.20
C LEU A 395 -2.49 -30.25 28.84
N PHE A 396 -2.19 -30.47 30.13
CA PHE A 396 -2.62 -31.67 30.88
C PHE A 396 -3.91 -31.46 31.67
N HIS A 397 -4.52 -30.27 31.62
CA HIS A 397 -5.80 -30.05 32.29
C HIS A 397 -6.89 -30.82 31.55
N ALA A 398 -7.21 -32.03 32.04
CA ALA A 398 -8.26 -32.96 31.62
C ALA A 398 -8.65 -32.86 30.13
N PRO A 399 -8.15 -33.75 29.24
CA PRO A 399 -8.50 -33.70 27.83
C PRO A 399 -10.02 -33.75 27.67
N LYS A 400 -10.55 -32.88 26.80
CA LYS A 400 -11.98 -32.79 26.54
C LYS A 400 -12.29 -33.35 25.17
N ALA A 401 -13.37 -34.11 25.08
CA ALA A 401 -13.95 -34.46 23.79
C ALA A 401 -14.63 -33.25 23.19
N MET A 402 -14.33 -32.97 21.93
CA MET A 402 -14.89 -31.86 21.17
C MET A 402 -15.80 -32.41 20.09
N HIS A 403 -17.04 -31.94 20.07
CA HIS A 403 -17.99 -32.21 19.00
C HIS A 403 -17.74 -31.23 17.84
N LYS A 404 -17.52 -31.78 16.65
CA LYS A 404 -17.27 -31.03 15.42
C LYS A 404 -18.11 -31.59 14.29
N ILE A 405 -18.38 -30.77 13.29
CA ILE A 405 -18.86 -31.25 11.99
C ILE A 405 -17.69 -31.32 11.02
N ARG A 406 -17.53 -32.47 10.37
CA ARG A 406 -16.59 -32.64 9.27
C ARG A 406 -17.34 -32.40 7.97
N LEU A 407 -16.99 -31.31 7.30
CA LEU A 407 -17.50 -30.92 6.00
C LEU A 407 -16.63 -31.53 4.91
N LYS A 408 -17.23 -32.08 3.87
CA LYS A 408 -16.52 -32.48 2.66
C LYS A 408 -16.72 -31.40 1.59
N ASN A 409 -15.63 -30.81 1.13
CA ASN A 409 -15.67 -29.73 0.16
C ASN A 409 -15.83 -30.28 -1.27
N ASP A 410 -17.08 -30.52 -1.66
CA ASP A 410 -17.45 -30.91 -3.02
C ASP A 410 -17.80 -29.69 -3.91
N ALA A 411 -17.50 -28.46 -3.46
CA ALA A 411 -17.71 -27.24 -4.24
C ALA A 411 -16.60 -27.00 -5.28
N GLN A 412 -16.84 -26.04 -6.18
CA GLN A 412 -15.89 -25.63 -7.22
C GLN A 412 -14.72 -24.76 -6.69
N TYR A 413 -14.79 -24.32 -5.44
CA TYR A 413 -13.80 -23.44 -4.81
C TYR A 413 -13.34 -24.01 -3.47
N PRO A 414 -12.10 -23.75 -3.02
CA PRO A 414 -11.68 -24.10 -1.68
C PRO A 414 -12.46 -23.30 -0.64
N LEU A 415 -12.70 -23.91 0.52
CA LEU A 415 -13.15 -23.17 1.69
C LEU A 415 -11.96 -22.39 2.23
N THR A 416 -12.03 -21.07 2.22
CA THR A 416 -11.00 -20.20 2.81
C THR A 416 -11.10 -20.15 4.32
N THR A 417 -9.98 -19.96 5.03
CA THR A 417 -9.99 -19.76 6.49
C THR A 417 -10.77 -18.48 6.85
N ALA A 418 -11.82 -18.61 7.65
CA ALA A 418 -12.68 -17.50 8.08
C ALA A 418 -13.56 -17.88 9.28
N PRO A 419 -14.07 -16.89 10.05
CA PRO A 419 -15.12 -17.14 11.04
C PRO A 419 -16.35 -17.78 10.39
N ALA A 420 -16.93 -18.77 11.04
CA ALA A 420 -18.12 -19.47 10.58
C ALA A 420 -19.15 -19.59 11.71
N THR A 421 -20.34 -19.03 11.49
CA THR A 421 -21.45 -19.16 12.43
C THR A 421 -22.35 -20.31 11.98
N ILE A 422 -22.56 -21.27 12.87
CA ILE A 422 -23.37 -22.47 12.63
C ILE A 422 -24.79 -22.23 13.13
N PHE A 423 -25.77 -22.53 12.28
CA PHE A 423 -27.18 -22.43 12.54
C PHE A 423 -27.85 -23.80 12.39
N LYS A 424 -28.80 -24.09 13.26
CA LYS A 424 -29.71 -25.22 13.14
C LYS A 424 -31.13 -24.73 13.39
N ASP A 425 -32.06 -25.02 12.49
CA ASP A 425 -33.46 -24.59 12.57
C ASP A 425 -33.63 -23.06 12.84
N GLY A 426 -32.75 -22.25 12.23
CA GLY A 426 -32.74 -20.79 12.38
C GLY A 426 -32.10 -20.27 13.68
N GLN A 427 -31.68 -21.14 14.59
CA GLN A 427 -31.02 -20.76 15.85
C GLN A 427 -29.50 -20.89 15.74
N ILE A 428 -28.77 -19.97 16.37
CA ILE A 428 -27.30 -20.06 16.45
C ILE A 428 -26.93 -21.22 17.36
N LEU A 429 -26.17 -22.17 16.81
CA LEU A 429 -25.65 -23.30 17.56
C LEU A 429 -24.25 -23.00 18.12
N ALA A 430 -23.37 -22.45 17.27
CA ALA A 430 -21.97 -22.18 17.63
C ALA A 430 -21.35 -21.16 16.67
N GLN A 431 -20.19 -20.63 17.04
CA GLN A 431 -19.30 -19.93 16.12
C GLN A 431 -17.91 -20.55 16.23
N GLY A 432 -17.37 -20.97 15.10
CA GLY A 432 -16.04 -21.56 14.98
C GLY A 432 -15.20 -20.85 13.93
N MET A 433 -14.04 -21.43 13.66
CA MET A 433 -13.13 -21.01 12.59
C MET A 433 -13.12 -22.08 11.51
N MET A 434 -13.59 -21.74 10.31
CA MET A 434 -13.36 -22.56 9.12
C MET A 434 -11.86 -22.58 8.84
N THR A 435 -11.29 -23.73 8.53
CA THR A 435 -9.91 -23.87 8.07
C THR A 435 -9.85 -24.00 6.55
N TYR A 436 -8.69 -23.72 5.97
CA TYR A 436 -8.49 -23.90 4.54
C TYR A 436 -8.77 -25.36 4.16
N THR A 437 -9.76 -25.58 3.29
CA THR A 437 -10.16 -26.90 2.81
C THR A 437 -10.14 -26.90 1.29
N SER A 438 -9.21 -27.63 0.69
CA SER A 438 -9.09 -27.78 -0.76
C SER A 438 -10.34 -28.42 -1.38
N ILE A 439 -10.51 -28.26 -2.69
CA ILE A 439 -11.54 -28.98 -3.45
C ILE A 439 -11.32 -30.50 -3.26
N GLY A 440 -12.39 -31.24 -2.96
CA GLY A 440 -12.37 -32.67 -2.64
C GLY A 440 -11.82 -33.00 -1.25
N GLY A 441 -11.31 -32.02 -0.48
CA GLY A 441 -10.80 -32.20 0.86
C GLY A 441 -11.89 -32.22 1.94
N THR A 442 -11.50 -32.47 3.18
CA THR A 442 -12.38 -32.40 4.35
C THR A 442 -11.88 -31.37 5.37
N GLY A 443 -12.80 -30.59 5.93
CA GLY A 443 -12.52 -29.58 6.95
C GLY A 443 -13.41 -29.76 8.17
N ASP A 444 -12.86 -29.56 9.36
CA ASP A 444 -13.58 -29.73 10.62
C ASP A 444 -13.98 -28.35 11.18
N LEU A 445 -15.25 -28.19 11.54
CA LEU A 445 -15.76 -27.01 12.21
C LEU A 445 -16.27 -27.39 13.61
N GLU A 446 -15.69 -26.76 14.63
CA GLU A 446 -16.01 -27.03 16.02
C GLU A 446 -17.38 -26.47 16.41
N ILE A 447 -18.16 -27.28 17.13
CA ILE A 447 -19.45 -26.88 17.69
C ILE A 447 -19.29 -26.58 19.17
N THR A 448 -18.93 -27.59 19.97
CA THR A 448 -18.91 -27.48 21.43
C THR A 448 -18.08 -28.58 22.08
N THR A 449 -17.85 -28.46 23.39
CA THR A 449 -17.34 -29.55 24.21
C THR A 449 -18.44 -30.61 24.41
N ALA A 450 -18.13 -31.87 24.09
CA ALA A 450 -19.00 -33.02 24.31
C ALA A 450 -18.95 -33.44 25.79
N VAL A 451 -19.78 -32.82 26.63
CA VAL A 451 -19.83 -33.08 28.08
C VAL A 451 -20.27 -34.50 28.45
N ASN A 452 -20.94 -35.18 27.52
CA ASN A 452 -21.37 -36.58 27.64
C ASN A 452 -20.24 -37.59 27.41
N ILE A 453 -19.09 -37.16 26.91
CA ILE A 453 -17.92 -38.02 26.70
C ILE A 453 -16.86 -37.66 27.73
N LYS A 454 -16.70 -38.55 28.71
CA LYS A 454 -15.67 -38.42 29.73
C LYS A 454 -14.39 -39.05 29.23
N VAL A 455 -13.33 -38.26 29.28
CA VAL A 455 -11.98 -38.69 28.91
C VAL A 455 -11.12 -38.63 30.16
N LYS A 456 -10.43 -39.73 30.45
CA LYS A 456 -9.32 -39.74 31.40
C LYS A 456 -8.06 -40.21 30.70
N ASN A 457 -6.95 -39.55 31.00
CA ASN A 457 -5.64 -39.98 30.57
C ASN A 457 -4.73 -40.21 31.77
N ALA A 458 -3.87 -41.21 31.67
CA ALA A 458 -2.83 -41.50 32.65
C ALA A 458 -1.53 -41.87 31.94
N ASP A 459 -0.47 -41.11 32.21
CA ASP A 459 0.87 -41.38 31.68
C ASP A 459 1.77 -41.91 32.79
N LYS A 460 2.51 -42.99 32.51
CA LYS A 460 3.46 -43.61 33.45
C LYS A 460 4.79 -43.94 32.77
N GLN A 461 5.89 -43.52 33.38
CA GLN A 461 7.23 -43.99 33.02
C GLN A 461 7.40 -45.44 33.46
N THR A 462 7.68 -46.34 32.52
CA THR A 462 7.80 -47.79 32.78
C THR A 462 9.24 -48.25 32.93
N ALA A 463 10.19 -47.58 32.26
CA ALA A 463 11.62 -47.85 32.42
C ALA A 463 12.48 -46.64 32.03
N ALA A 464 13.69 -46.60 32.58
CA ALA A 464 14.76 -45.70 32.15
C ALA A 464 16.04 -46.50 31.93
N THR A 465 16.69 -46.32 30.79
CA THR A 465 17.98 -46.93 30.47
C THR A 465 19.01 -45.81 30.30
N PRO A 466 19.82 -45.52 31.33
CA PRO A 466 20.87 -44.52 31.25
C PRO A 466 21.91 -44.85 30.17
N ASN A 467 22.48 -43.83 29.54
CA ASN A 467 23.54 -43.97 28.54
C ASN A 467 23.21 -44.94 27.40
N ALA A 468 21.94 -45.06 27.03
CA ALA A 468 21.47 -45.97 26.00
C ALA A 468 22.10 -45.68 24.63
N VAL A 469 22.44 -44.42 24.36
CA VAL A 469 23.16 -43.98 23.15
C VAL A 469 24.18 -42.93 23.53
N LYS A 470 25.37 -42.99 22.91
CA LYS A 470 26.34 -41.88 22.91
C LYS A 470 26.36 -41.24 21.53
N TRP A 471 26.14 -39.93 21.47
CA TRP A 471 26.15 -39.18 20.21
C TRP A 471 26.76 -37.79 20.44
N ASN A 472 27.69 -37.38 19.56
CA ASN A 472 28.45 -36.13 19.66
C ASN A 472 29.13 -35.86 21.03
N GLY A 473 29.54 -36.91 21.74
CA GLY A 473 30.17 -36.78 23.06
C GLY A 473 29.19 -36.74 24.23
N ASP A 474 27.90 -36.62 23.96
CA ASP A 474 26.84 -36.65 24.96
C ASP A 474 26.27 -38.06 25.12
N SER A 475 25.87 -38.41 26.34
CA SER A 475 25.20 -39.67 26.65
C SER A 475 23.72 -39.44 26.89
N TYR A 476 22.88 -40.14 26.13
CA TYR A 476 21.42 -40.00 26.16
C TYR A 476 20.78 -41.15 26.93
N THR A 477 19.79 -40.83 27.77
CA THR A 477 18.98 -41.81 28.49
C THR A 477 17.73 -42.15 27.68
N LYS A 478 17.46 -43.44 27.48
CA LYS A 478 16.19 -43.89 26.88
C LYS A 478 15.14 -43.97 27.97
N ILE A 479 14.00 -43.32 27.77
CA ILE A 479 12.86 -43.34 28.71
C ILE A 479 11.68 -44.01 28.01
N ASN A 480 11.14 -45.05 28.64
CA ASN A 480 9.94 -45.73 28.17
C ASN A 480 8.73 -45.18 28.92
N MET A 481 7.71 -44.78 28.17
CA MET A 481 6.45 -44.24 28.69
C MET A 481 5.30 -45.14 28.24
N LEU A 482 4.29 -45.30 29.11
CA LEU A 482 3.02 -45.94 28.84
C LEU A 482 1.90 -44.93 29.08
N GLY A 483 1.10 -44.66 28.05
CA GLY A 483 -0.14 -43.87 28.16
C GLY A 483 -1.35 -44.78 28.17
N VAL A 484 -2.30 -44.52 29.08
CA VAL A 484 -3.61 -45.19 29.16
C VAL A 484 -4.69 -44.13 29.01
N ILE A 485 -5.69 -44.43 28.16
CA ILE A 485 -6.81 -43.54 27.89
C ILE A 485 -8.10 -44.31 28.19
N GLU A 486 -8.92 -43.77 29.09
CA GLU A 486 -10.26 -44.28 29.39
C GLU A 486 -11.29 -43.32 28.78
N LEU A 487 -12.20 -43.88 27.98
CA LEU A 487 -13.28 -43.17 27.32
C LEU A 487 -14.60 -43.76 27.81
N GLU A 488 -15.49 -42.90 28.28
CA GLU A 488 -16.82 -43.29 28.76
C GLU A 488 -17.85 -42.37 28.09
N ASN A 489 -18.74 -42.95 27.30
CA ASN A 489 -19.82 -42.22 26.62
C ASN A 489 -21.13 -42.41 27.39
N TYR A 490 -21.74 -41.31 27.82
CA TYR A 490 -23.02 -41.30 28.53
C TYR A 490 -24.23 -41.02 27.61
N SER A 491 -24.04 -40.92 26.28
CA SER A 491 -25.18 -40.79 25.35
C SER A 491 -25.78 -42.13 24.96
N ASP A 492 -27.05 -42.08 24.54
CA ASP A 492 -27.78 -43.22 23.98
C ASP A 492 -27.32 -43.58 22.55
N GLU A 493 -26.58 -42.69 21.90
CA GLU A 493 -26.05 -42.87 20.55
C GLU A 493 -24.60 -43.34 20.56
N SER A 494 -24.26 -44.24 19.63
CA SER A 494 -22.89 -44.65 19.38
C SER A 494 -22.11 -43.51 18.73
N VAL A 495 -20.92 -43.23 19.25
CA VAL A 495 -20.06 -42.14 18.81
C VAL A 495 -18.76 -42.67 18.24
N THR A 496 -18.32 -42.13 17.10
CA THR A 496 -16.95 -42.32 16.59
C THR A 496 -16.04 -41.23 17.13
N LEU A 497 -15.03 -41.64 17.90
CA LEU A 497 -14.02 -40.75 18.46
C LEU A 497 -12.72 -40.82 17.64
N HIS A 498 -12.16 -39.66 17.31
CA HIS A 498 -10.91 -39.48 16.55
C HIS A 498 -9.79 -38.87 17.39
#